data_AF-A0A4R3MZ59-F1
#
_entry.id   AF-A0A4R3MZ59-F1
#
_cell.length_a   1.000
_cell.length_b   1.000
_cell.length_c   1.000
_cell.angle_alpha   90.00
_cell.angle_beta   90.00
_cell.angle_gamma   90.00
#
_symmetry.space_group_name_H-M   'P 1'
#
loop_
_entity.id
_entity.type
_entity.pdbx_description
1 polymer ?
#
loop_
_entity_poly.entity_id
_entity_poly.type
_entity_poly.pdbx_seq_one_letter_code
_entity_poly.pdbx_strand_id
1 'polypeptide(L)'
;MKPVSEIIIYTNEQCGFCKQQLDWMRKNGIHYTIKDVKNNEEHRSELIKFGARGTPFTIIKTGSEEHKVLGFNKAKLEKLLL
;
A
#
# COMPACT_ATOMS: atom_id res chain seq x y z
N MET A 1 -15.86 14.26 -0.31
CA MET A 1 -14.64 13.49 -0.63
C MET A 1 -13.62 13.78 0.46
N LYS A 2 -13.17 12.78 1.22
CA LYS A 2 -12.15 13.00 2.27
C LYS A 2 -10.78 13.05 1.58
N PRO A 3 -9.92 14.04 1.88
CA PRO A 3 -8.58 14.08 1.32
C PRO A 3 -7.81 12.85 1.81
N VAL A 4 -7.16 12.15 0.87
CA VAL A 4 -6.19 11.13 1.22
C VAL A 4 -4.98 11.84 1.80
N SER A 5 -4.72 11.62 3.08
CA SER A 5 -3.64 12.28 3.81
C SER A 5 -2.31 11.60 3.57
N GLU A 6 -2.30 10.26 3.54
CA GLU A 6 -1.07 9.48 3.41
C GLU A 6 -1.37 8.09 2.84
N ILE A 7 -0.51 7.61 1.94
CA ILE A 7 -0.58 6.25 1.39
C ILE A 7 0.77 5.59 1.62
N ILE A 8 0.77 4.41 2.24
CA ILE A 8 1.97 3.63 2.52
C ILE A 8 1.81 2.27 1.86
N ILE A 9 2.73 1.92 0.97
CA ILE A 9 2.77 0.63 0.28
C ILE A 9 3.96 -0.15 0.80
N TYR A 10 3.67 -1.24 1.49
CA TYR A 10 4.62 -2.25 1.87
C TYR A 10 4.86 -3.19 0.70
N THR A 11 6.09 -3.20 0.21
CA THR A 11 6.53 -3.98 -0.92
C THR A 11 7.79 -4.78 -0.57
N ASN A 12 8.16 -5.70 -1.44
CA ASN A 12 9.47 -6.33 -1.46
C ASN A 12 9.93 -6.39 -2.92
N GLU A 13 11.22 -6.21 -3.16
CA GLU A 13 11.83 -6.20 -4.50
C GLU A 13 11.51 -7.42 -5.39
N GLN A 14 11.07 -8.53 -4.80
CA GLN A 14 10.84 -9.80 -5.49
C GLN A 14 9.38 -10.03 -5.91
N CYS A 15 8.45 -9.09 -5.69
CA CYS A 15 7.03 -9.32 -6.00
C CYS A 15 6.56 -8.60 -7.28
N GLY A 16 6.18 -9.39 -8.29
CA GLY A 16 5.64 -8.88 -9.56
C GLY A 16 4.34 -8.08 -9.42
N PHE A 17 3.48 -8.44 -8.46
CA PHE A 17 2.22 -7.72 -8.20
C PHE A 17 2.44 -6.32 -7.60
N CYS A 18 3.53 -6.13 -6.85
CA CYS A 18 3.86 -4.82 -6.31
C CYS A 18 4.14 -3.80 -7.44
N LYS A 19 4.88 -4.22 -8.48
CA LYS A 19 5.18 -3.37 -9.65
C LYS A 19 3.90 -2.89 -10.35
N GLN A 20 2.93 -3.79 -10.54
CA GLN A 20 1.64 -3.43 -11.14
C GLN A 20 0.89 -2.38 -10.32
N GLN A 21 0.89 -2.50 -9.00
CA GLN A 21 0.26 -1.52 -8.13
C GLN A 21 0.94 -0.15 -8.18
N LEU A 22 2.27 -0.14 -8.14
CA LEU A 22 3.09 1.07 -8.21
C LEU A 22 2.87 1.82 -9.53
N ASP A 23 2.87 1.07 -10.64
CA ASP A 23 2.61 1.62 -11.97
C ASP A 23 1.21 2.23 -12.06
N TRP A 24 0.19 1.50 -11.59
CA TRP A 24 -1.18 2.00 -11.55
C TRP A 24 -1.29 3.28 -10.71
N MET A 25 -0.73 3.32 -9.51
CA MET A 25 -0.78 4.54 -8.69
C MET A 25 -0.01 5.71 -9.33
N ARG A 26 1.16 5.45 -9.92
CA ARG A 26 1.94 6.47 -10.65
C ARG A 26 1.17 7.02 -11.83
N LYS A 27 0.50 6.16 -12.61
CA LYS A 27 -0.32 6.55 -13.76
C LYS A 27 -1.51 7.42 -13.38
N ASN A 28 -2.06 7.23 -12.18
CA ASN A 28 -3.13 8.07 -11.63
C ASN A 28 -2.63 9.33 -10.92
N GLY A 29 -1.31 9.56 -10.85
CA GLY A 29 -0.74 10.74 -10.17
C GLY A 29 -0.89 10.71 -8.64
N ILE A 30 -1.05 9.51 -8.07
CA ILE A 30 -1.27 9.33 -6.64
C ILE A 30 0.09 9.33 -5.92
N HIS A 31 0.24 10.15 -4.89
CA HIS A 31 1.43 10.16 -4.04
C HIS A 31 1.37 9.05 -2.99
N TYR A 32 2.40 8.21 -2.95
CA TYR A 32 2.51 7.11 -2.00
C TYR A 32 3.95 6.90 -1.54
N THR A 33 4.09 6.40 -0.32
CA THR A 33 5.37 6.05 0.31
C THR A 33 5.60 4.55 0.19
N ILE A 34 6.73 4.17 -0.38
CA ILE A 34 7.11 2.76 -0.51
C ILE A 34 7.92 2.37 0.73
N LYS A 35 7.49 1.30 1.42
CA LYS A 35 8.22 0.68 2.54
C LYS A 35 8.66 -0.72 2.14
N ASP A 36 9.96 -0.91 2.01
CA ASP A 36 10.50 -2.22 1.67
C ASP A 36 10.60 -3.09 2.93
N VAL A 37 9.84 -4.19 2.98
CA VAL A 37 9.84 -5.13 4.12
C VAL A 37 10.94 -6.17 4.03
N LYS A 38 11.69 -6.19 2.94
CA LYS A 38 12.79 -7.14 2.73
C LYS A 38 14.10 -6.58 3.29
N ASN A 39 14.37 -5.30 3.06
CA ASN A 39 15.56 -4.59 3.52
C ASN A 39 15.37 -3.88 4.87
N ASN A 40 14.13 -3.78 5.36
CA ASN A 40 13.84 -3.14 6.65
C ASN A 40 13.02 -4.06 7.57
N GLU A 41 13.67 -4.56 8.61
CA GLU A 41 13.07 -5.48 9.58
C GLU A 41 11.95 -4.85 10.41
N GLU A 42 11.98 -3.53 10.62
CA GLU A 42 10.90 -2.81 11.31
C GLU A 42 9.62 -2.83 10.47
N HIS A 43 9.74 -2.58 9.16
CA HIS A 43 8.61 -2.62 8.24
C HIS A 43 8.04 -4.04 8.11
N ARG A 44 8.91 -5.05 8.14
CA ARG A 44 8.51 -6.45 8.20
C ARG A 44 7.73 -6.78 9.47
N SER A 45 8.21 -6.31 10.62
CA SER A 45 7.55 -6.52 11.91
C SER A 45 6.16 -5.87 11.93
N GLU A 46 6.04 -4.64 11.41
CA GLU A 46 4.76 -3.96 11.26
C GLU A 46 3.80 -4.72 10.33
N LEU A 47 4.29 -5.20 9.18
CA LEU A 47 3.50 -6.02 8.24
C LEU A 47 2.93 -7.27 8.93
N ILE A 48 3.75 -7.96 9.74
CA ILE A 48 3.31 -9.12 10.52
C ILE A 48 2.29 -8.73 11.59
N LYS A 49 2.49 -7.60 12.31
CA LYS A 49 1.53 -7.08 13.29
C LYS A 49 0.18 -6.74 12.65
N PHE A 50 0.18 -6.23 11.43
CA PHE A 50 -1.05 -5.98 10.67
C PHE A 50 -1.74 -7.26 10.19
N GLY A 51 -1.18 -8.44 10.47
CA GLY A 51 -1.69 -9.72 9.99
C GLY A 51 -1.46 -9.91 8.49
N ALA A 52 -0.64 -9.06 7.87
CA ALA A 52 -0.38 -9.11 6.47
C ALA A 52 0.66 -10.19 6.17
N ARG A 53 0.19 -11.35 5.68
CA ARG A 53 1.04 -12.50 5.32
C ARG A 53 1.61 -12.42 3.90
N GLY A 54 1.41 -11.30 3.19
CA GLY A 54 1.83 -11.15 1.81
C GLY A 54 1.95 -9.69 1.37
N THR A 55 2.74 -9.49 0.32
CA THR A 55 2.91 -8.22 -0.38
C THR A 55 2.22 -8.26 -1.75
N PRO A 56 1.72 -7.14 -2.28
CA PRO A 56 1.76 -5.79 -1.72
C PRO A 56 0.75 -5.62 -0.58
N PHE A 57 1.13 -4.86 0.45
CA PHE A 57 0.20 -4.43 1.50
C PHE A 57 0.13 -2.90 1.51
N THR A 58 -1.07 -2.34 1.51
CA THR A 58 -1.29 -0.90 1.34
C THR A 58 -2.07 -0.35 2.50
N ILE A 59 -1.60 0.74 3.08
CA ILE A 59 -2.29 1.52 4.09
C ILE A 59 -2.66 2.86 3.47
N ILE A 60 -3.93 3.22 3.50
CA ILE A 60 -4.46 4.48 2.97
C ILE A 60 -5.10 5.20 4.15
N LYS A 61 -4.58 6.37 4.52
CA LYS A 61 -5.12 7.21 5.58
C LYS A 61 -5.96 8.33 4.95
N THR A 62 -7.22 8.42 5.35
CA THR A 62 -8.21 9.39 4.85
C THR A 62 -8.79 10.20 6.01
N GLY A 63 -8.16 11.34 6.32
CA GLY A 63 -8.53 12.16 7.47
C GLY A 63 -8.38 11.40 8.80
N SER A 64 -9.49 10.89 9.34
CA SER A 64 -9.54 10.12 10.60
C SER A 64 -9.67 8.61 10.41
N GLU A 65 -9.75 8.13 9.16
CA GLU A 65 -9.89 6.70 8.86
C GLU A 65 -8.60 6.13 8.28
N GLU A 66 -8.33 4.86 8.57
CA GLU A 66 -7.20 4.11 8.02
C GLU A 66 -7.72 2.84 7.33
N HIS A 67 -7.49 2.74 6.03
CA HIS A 67 -7.85 1.59 5.23
C HIS A 67 -6.63 0.72 4.95
N LYS A 68 -6.72 -0.54 5.35
CA LYS A 68 -5.69 -1.56 5.08
C LYS A 68 -6.17 -2.45 3.93
N VAL A 69 -5.35 -2.54 2.89
CA VAL A 69 -5.59 -3.38 1.71
C VAL A 69 -4.44 -4.36 1.58
N LEU A 70 -4.76 -5.64 1.74
CA LEU A 70 -3.82 -6.72 1.52
C LEU A 70 -3.95 -7.25 0.09
N GLY A 71 -2.81 -7.40 -0.58
CA GLY A 71 -2.72 -7.79 -1.98
C GLY A 71 -2.99 -6.64 -2.94
N PHE A 72 -2.72 -6.88 -4.22
CA PHE A 72 -3.05 -5.93 -5.29
C PHE A 72 -4.54 -6.03 -5.62
N ASN A 73 -5.33 -5.11 -5.06
CA ASN A 73 -6.79 -5.12 -5.25
C ASN A 73 -7.24 -3.83 -5.93
N LYS A 74 -7.11 -3.78 -7.26
CA LYS A 74 -7.35 -2.59 -8.09
C LYS A 74 -8.70 -1.94 -7.81
N ALA A 75 -9.79 -2.71 -7.79
CA ALA A 75 -11.13 -2.16 -7.55
C ALA A 75 -11.28 -1.49 -6.17
N LYS A 76 -10.59 -2.02 -5.14
CA LYS A 76 -10.61 -1.45 -3.80
C LYS A 76 -9.74 -0.18 -3.73
N LEU A 77 -8.60 -0.17 -4.41
CA LEU A 77 -7.73 1.01 -4.52
C LEU A 77 -8.43 2.13 -5.29
N GLU A 78 -9.06 1.82 -6.41
CA GLU A 78 -9.89 2.75 -7.19
C GLU A 78 -10.95 3.38 -6.27
N LYS A 79 -11.73 2.57 -5.54
CA LYS A 79 -12.77 3.09 -4.64
C LYS A 79 -12.24 3.96 -3.47
N LEU A 80 -10.99 3.78 -3.07
CA LEU A 80 -10.40 4.50 -1.94
C LEU A 80 -9.62 5.75 -2.37
N LEU A 81 -9.14 5.78 -3.62
CA LEU A 81 -8.22 6.79 -4.13
C LEU A 81 -8.79 7.63 -5.28
N LEU A 82 -9.84 7.16 -5.96
CA LEU A 82 -10.62 7.86 -6.99
C LEU A 82 -12.04 8.11 -6.48
#